data_AF-A0A426SQT1-F1
#
_entry.id   AF-A0A426SQT1-F1
#
_cell.length_a   1.000
_cell.length_b   1.000
_cell.length_c   1.000
_cell.angle_alpha   90.00
_cell.angle_beta   90.00
_cell.angle_gamma   90.00
#
_symmetry.space_group_name_H-M   'P 1'
#
loop_
_entity.id
_entity.type
_entity.pdbx_description
1 polymer ?
#
loop_
_entity_poly.entity_id
_entity_poly.type
_entity_poly.pdbx_seq_one_letter_code
_entity_poly.pdbx_strand_id
1 'polypeptide(L)'
;MTASSRLRALAEGLHEFYVGPYRRTFARAQRDEDDLFRMLVMSEMLGVPNPASYYTAELLPVLYDGFHDWHRRMGMERSPLEEYRCC
;
A
#
# COMPACT_ATOMS: atom_id res chain seq x y z
N MET A 1 19.22 32.94 -13.16
CA MET A 1 18.49 32.16 -12.13
C MET A 1 17.70 33.14 -11.29
N THR A 2 16.37 33.08 -11.35
CA THR A 2 15.48 34.02 -10.63
C THR A 2 15.50 33.73 -9.13
N ALA A 3 15.18 34.71 -8.29
CA ALA A 3 15.15 34.52 -6.84
C ALA A 3 14.21 33.38 -6.40
N SER A 4 13.10 33.21 -7.12
CA SER A 4 12.15 32.10 -6.95
C SER A 4 12.78 30.72 -7.19
N SER A 5 13.64 30.57 -8.20
CA SER A 5 14.28 29.28 -8.48
C SER A 5 15.28 28.88 -7.40
N ARG A 6 15.94 29.85 -6.76
CA ARG A 6 16.89 29.60 -5.66
C ARG A 6 16.16 29.19 -4.37
N LEU A 7 15.03 29.82 -4.07
CA LEU A 7 14.20 29.43 -2.92
C LEU A 7 13.66 28.00 -3.06
N ARG A 8 13.25 27.61 -4.28
CA ARG A 8 12.78 26.25 -4.56
C ARG A 8 13.88 25.21 -4.37
N ALA A 9 15.08 25.47 -4.91
CA ALA A 9 16.24 24.58 -4.73
C ALA A 9 16.66 24.44 -3.26
N LEU A 10 16.59 25.53 -2.48
CA LEU A 10 16.86 25.49 -1.04
C LEU A 10 15.82 24.65 -0.29
N ALA A 11 14.54 24.81 -0.62
CA ALA A 11 13.45 24.04 -0.01
C ALA A 11 13.58 22.54 -0.31
N GLU A 12 13.92 22.17 -1.55
CA GLU A 12 14.17 20.78 -1.95
C GLU A 12 15.36 20.18 -1.19
N GLY A 13 16.47 20.92 -1.05
CA GLY A 13 17.63 20.47 -0.28
C GLY A 13 17.33 20.26 1.22
N LEU A 14 16.55 21.15 1.82
CA LEU A 14 16.09 21.01 3.21
C LEU A 14 15.14 19.82 3.38
N HIS A 15 14.23 19.61 2.42
CA HIS A 15 13.34 18.46 2.44
C HIS A 15 14.13 17.15 2.36
N GLU A 16 15.10 17.05 1.45
CA GLU A 16 15.93 15.87 1.30
C GLU A 16 16.77 15.58 2.56
N PHE A 17 17.33 16.62 3.18
CA PHE A 17 18.06 16.50 4.45
C PHE A 17 17.18 15.94 5.58
N TYR A 18 15.92 16.38 5.64
CA TYR A 18 14.97 15.91 6.65
C TYR A 18 14.46 14.49 6.37
N VAL A 19 14.09 14.18 5.13
CA VAL A 19 13.48 12.90 4.76
C VAL A 19 14.51 11.78 4.65
N GLY A 20 15.75 12.08 4.23
CA GLY A 20 16.81 11.11 3.96
C GLY A 20 16.95 9.99 5.01
N PRO A 21 17.09 10.31 6.31
CA PRO A 21 17.23 9.31 7.37
C PRO A 21 15.98 8.42 7.57
N TYR A 22 14.79 8.95 7.29
CA TYR A 22 13.50 8.30 7.55
C TYR A 22 12.89 7.61 6.32
N ARG A 23 13.59 7.59 5.18
CA ARG A 23 13.08 6.94 3.96
C ARG A 23 12.62 5.51 4.17
N ARG A 24 13.36 4.73 4.96
CA ARG A 24 13.01 3.34 5.27
C ARG A 24 11.76 3.22 6.12
N THR A 25 11.61 4.10 7.13
CA THR A 25 10.43 4.11 8.00
C THR A 25 9.19 4.56 7.23
N PHE A 26 9.32 5.57 6.36
CA PHE A 26 8.22 6.00 5.49
C PHE A 26 7.83 4.91 4.49
N ALA A 27 8.79 4.27 3.84
CA ALA A 27 8.50 3.16 2.92
C ALA A 27 7.86 1.96 3.63
N ARG A 28 8.19 1.72 4.91
CA ARG A 28 7.49 0.71 5.71
C ARG A 28 6.06 1.15 6.04
N ALA A 29 5.88 2.37 6.53
CA ALA A 29 4.56 2.89 6.88
C ALA A 29 3.60 2.88 5.67
N GLN A 30 4.08 3.29 4.50
CA GLN A 30 3.30 3.26 3.26
C GLN A 30 2.90 1.83 2.87
N ARG A 31 3.82 0.86 2.98
CA ARG A 31 3.49 -0.55 2.71
C ARG A 31 2.50 -1.13 3.73
N ASP A 32 2.63 -0.77 5.00
CA ASP A 32 1.70 -1.20 6.05
C ASP A 32 0.29 -0.62 5.77
N GLU A 33 0.19 0.63 5.31
CA GLU A 33 -1.06 1.27 4.88
C GLU A 33 -1.67 0.58 3.65
N ASP A 34 -0.85 0.28 2.64
CA ASP A 34 -1.29 -0.45 1.43
C ASP A 34 -1.80 -1.87 1.78
N ASP A 35 -1.10 -2.57 2.68
CA ASP A 35 -1.45 -3.92 3.12
C ASP A 35 -2.76 -3.91 3.94
N LEU A 36 -2.97 -2.89 4.79
CA LEU A 36 -4.22 -2.67 5.52
C LEU A 36 -5.38 -2.34 4.58
N PHE A 37 -5.16 -1.48 3.60
CA PHE A 37 -6.16 -1.13 2.61
C PHE A 37 -6.60 -2.38 1.83
N ARG A 38 -5.64 -3.18 1.36
CA ARG A 38 -5.92 -4.44 0.67
C ARG A 38 -6.72 -5.41 1.54
N MET A 39 -6.33 -5.59 2.80
CA MET A 39 -7.07 -6.41 3.76
C MET A 39 -8.52 -5.92 3.91
N LEU A 40 -8.74 -4.61 3.99
CA LEU A 40 -10.09 -4.05 4.07
C LEU A 40 -10.91 -4.34 2.81
N VAL A 41 -10.34 -4.15 1.62
CA VAL A 41 -11.07 -4.45 0.36
C VAL A 41 -11.40 -5.94 0.24
N MET A 42 -10.50 -6.82 0.69
CA MET A 42 -10.65 -8.28 0.57
C MET A 42 -11.36 -8.94 1.76
N SER A 43 -11.68 -8.17 2.80
CA SER A 43 -12.24 -8.67 4.07
C SER A 43 -13.47 -9.56 3.87
N GLU A 44 -14.36 -9.19 2.95
CA GLU A 44 -15.57 -9.98 2.63
C GLU A 44 -15.21 -11.39 2.15
N MET A 45 -14.19 -11.50 1.28
CA MET A 45 -13.72 -12.79 0.78
C MET A 45 -12.99 -13.61 1.85
N LEU A 46 -12.47 -12.94 2.88
CA LEU A 46 -11.90 -13.56 4.08
C LEU A 46 -12.99 -13.95 5.11
N GLY A 47 -14.27 -13.74 4.79
CA GLY A 47 -15.40 -14.02 5.67
C GLY A 47 -15.62 -12.96 6.75
N VAL A 48 -14.95 -11.82 6.67
CA VAL A 48 -15.14 -10.68 7.57
C VAL A 48 -16.11 -9.69 6.92
N PRO A 49 -17.31 -9.48 7.48
CA PRO A 49 -18.31 -8.63 6.86
C PRO A 49 -17.80 -7.19 6.79
N ASN A 50 -17.91 -6.57 5.61
CA ASN A 50 -17.44 -5.20 5.41
C ASN A 50 -18.51 -4.31 4.77
N PRO A 51 -18.96 -3.23 5.45
CA PRO A 51 -19.97 -2.32 4.92
C PRO A 51 -19.48 -1.53 3.70
N ALA A 52 -18.17 -1.43 3.49
CA ALA A 52 -17.56 -0.77 2.35
C ALA A 52 -17.41 -1.67 1.12
N SER A 53 -17.66 -2.98 1.22
CA SER A 53 -17.45 -3.96 0.13
C SER A 53 -18.15 -3.56 -1.17
N TYR A 54 -19.36 -2.99 -1.07
CA TYR A 54 -20.11 -2.49 -2.23
C TYR A 54 -19.36 -1.39 -3.00
N TYR A 55 -18.63 -0.53 -2.29
CA TYR A 55 -17.92 0.60 -2.90
C TYR A 55 -16.51 0.24 -3.37
N THR A 56 -15.93 -0.82 -2.82
CA THR A 56 -14.53 -1.18 -3.07
C THR A 56 -14.37 -2.41 -3.97
N ALA A 57 -15.47 -3.09 -4.33
CA ALA A 57 -15.43 -4.27 -5.19
C ALA A 57 -14.74 -4.04 -6.53
N GLU A 58 -14.87 -2.85 -7.12
CA GLU A 58 -14.23 -2.48 -8.39
C GLU A 58 -12.70 -2.41 -8.30
N LEU A 59 -12.14 -2.30 -7.10
CA LEU A 59 -10.70 -2.26 -6.86
C LEU A 59 -10.07 -3.65 -6.80
N LEU A 60 -10.87 -4.71 -6.60
CA LEU A 60 -10.37 -6.09 -6.48
C LEU A 60 -9.49 -6.51 -7.67
N PRO A 61 -9.85 -6.26 -8.95
CA PRO A 61 -9.00 -6.62 -10.08
C PRO A 61 -7.59 -6.02 -10.01
N VAL A 62 -7.48 -4.76 -9.59
CA VAL A 62 -6.19 -4.06 -9.48
C VAL A 62 -5.36 -4.62 -8.32
N LEU A 63 -6.01 -5.04 -7.23
CA LEU A 63 -5.33 -5.59 -6.08
C LEU A 63 -4.84 -7.03 -6.30
N TYR A 64 -5.46 -7.77 -7.22
CA TYR A 64 -5.06 -9.15 -7.55
C TYR A 64 -3.65 -9.26 -8.15
N ASP A 65 -3.21 -8.27 -8.92
CA ASP A 65 -1.87 -8.26 -9.54
C ASP A 65 -0.75 -8.39 -8.49
N GLY A 66 -0.97 -7.83 -7.29
CA GLY A 66 -0.02 -7.88 -6.17
C GLY A 66 -0.41 -8.83 -5.04
N PHE A 67 -1.39 -9.72 -5.26
CA PHE A 67 -1.93 -10.57 -4.21
C PHE A 67 -0.91 -11.59 -3.69
N HIS A 68 -0.13 -12.23 -4.60
CA HIS A 68 0.88 -13.22 -4.22
C HIS A 68 1.85 -12.67 -3.18
N ASP A 69 2.41 -11.50 -3.45
CA ASP A 69 3.40 -10.89 -2.58
C ASP A 69 2.80 -10.46 -1.24
N TRP A 70 1.52 -10.05 -1.24
CA TRP A 70 0.83 -9.66 -0.02
C TRP A 70 0.53 -10.83 0.90
N HIS A 71 -0.10 -11.91 0.41
CA HIS A 71 -0.45 -13.02 1.31
C HIS A 71 0.80 -13.68 1.91
N ARG A 72 1.91 -13.70 1.14
CA ARG A 72 3.22 -14.10 1.64
C ARG A 72 3.76 -13.18 2.73
N ARG A 73 3.62 -11.86 2.59
CA ARG A 73 4.00 -10.89 3.64
C ARG A 73 3.15 -11.05 4.89
N MET A 74 1.88 -11.40 4.74
CA MET A 74 0.97 -11.69 5.84
C MET A 74 1.29 -13.02 6.56
N GLY A 75 2.26 -13.80 6.05
CA GLY A 75 2.69 -15.06 6.65
C GLY A 75 1.72 -16.22 6.41
N MET A 76 0.85 -16.11 5.40
CA MET A 76 -0.11 -17.16 5.05
C MET A 76 0.58 -18.25 4.23
N GLU A 77 0.38 -19.53 4.61
CA GLU A 77 0.97 -20.65 3.88
C GLU A 77 0.36 -20.87 2.49
N ARG A 78 -0.93 -20.54 2.35
CA ARG A 78 -1.73 -20.69 1.12
C ARG A 78 -2.63 -19.48 0.95
N SER A 79 -3.10 -19.27 -0.29
CA SER A 79 -4.12 -18.26 -0.58
C SER A 79 -5.33 -18.46 0.34
N PRO A 80 -5.75 -17.42 1.10
CA PRO A 80 -6.97 -17.48 1.89
C PRO A 80 -8.24 -17.40 1.03
N LEU A 81 -8.12 -17.04 -0.26
CA LEU A 81 -9.25 -16.94 -1.17
C LEU A 81 -9.53 -18.29 -1.82
N GLU A 82 -10.73 -18.82 -1.59
CA GLU A 82 -11.14 -20.11 -2.17
C GLU A 82 -11.21 -20.08 -3.70
N GLU A 83 -11.71 -18.97 -4.27
CA GLU A 83 -11.83 -18.82 -5.72
C GLU A 83 -10.51 -18.48 -6.41
N TYR A 84 -9.54 -17.93 -5.67
CA TYR A 84 -8.28 -17.46 -6.22
C TYR A 84 -7.12 -18.30 -5.70
N ARG A 85 -6.76 -19.33 -6.46
CA ARG A 85 -5.57 -20.14 -6.17
C ARG A 85 -4.32 -19.39 -6.58
N CYS A 86 -3.77 -18.65 -5.64
CA CYS A 86 -2.41 -18.19 -5.72
C CYS A 86 -1.52 -19.22 -5.02
N CYS A 87 -0.53 -19.74 -5.77
CA CYS A 87 0.34 -20.89 -5.47
C CYS A 87 -0.24 -22.25 -5.90
#